data_AF-A0A6P0RTL4-F1
#
_entry.id   AF-A0A6P0RTL4-F1
#
_cell.length_a   1.000
_cell.length_b   1.000
_cell.length_c   1.000
_cell.angle_alpha   90.00
_cell.angle_beta   90.00
_cell.angle_gamma   90.00
#
_symmetry.space_group_name_H-M   'P 1'
#
loop_
_entity.id
_entity.type
_entity.pdbx_description
1 polymer ?
#
loop_
_entity_poly.entity_id
_entity_poly.type
_entity_poly.pdbx_seq_one_letter_code
_entity_poly.pdbx_strand_id
1 'polypeptide(L)' 'MELLSYPSMSESEELIVRDFLDKIIVVDLDNKIKDLAIAFRKNYKLKLPDAIVAASFWTEVLLLIITSKPESIDLFSRP' A
#
# COMPACT_ATOMS: atom_id res chain seq x y z
N MET A 1 -13.48 3.49 -6.59
CA MET A 1 -14.71 4.30 -6.75
C MET A 1 -14.44 5.75 -6.38
N GLU A 2 -14.03 6.07 -5.15
CA GLU A 2 -13.81 7.48 -4.72
C GLU A 2 -12.86 8.31 -5.59
N LEU A 3 -11.75 7.73 -6.09
CA LEU A 3 -10.75 8.45 -6.89
C LEU A 3 -11.26 8.92 -8.27
N LEU A 4 -12.14 8.14 -8.90
CA LEU A 4 -12.69 8.44 -10.23
C LEU A 4 -14.01 9.23 -10.16
N SER A 5 -14.56 9.43 -8.96
CA SER A 5 -15.83 10.14 -8.75
C SER A 5 -15.63 11.65 -8.52
N TYR A 6 -14.44 12.19 -8.78
CA TYR A 6 -14.14 13.59 -8.53
C TYR A 6 -14.83 14.48 -9.60
N PRO A 7 -15.78 15.34 -9.19
CA PRO A 7 -16.73 15.99 -10.12
C PRO A 7 -16.10 17.03 -11.07
N SER A 8 -14.83 17.40 -10.84
CA SER A 8 -14.11 18.39 -11.66
C SER A 8 -12.97 17.78 -12.47
N MET A 9 -12.90 16.45 -12.59
CA MET A 9 -11.83 15.77 -13.32
C MET A 9 -12.07 15.89 -14.84
N SER A 10 -11.06 16.37 -15.57
CA SER A 10 -11.09 16.38 -17.03
C SER A 10 -10.91 14.96 -17.59
N GLU A 11 -11.41 14.71 -18.80
CA GLU A 11 -11.23 13.41 -19.47
C GLU A 11 -9.75 13.00 -19.59
N SER A 12 -8.84 13.97 -19.78
CA SER A 12 -7.39 13.74 -19.81
C SER A 12 -6.84 13.30 -18.45
N GLU A 13 -7.30 13.89 -17.35
CA GLU A 13 -6.89 13.49 -16.01
C GLU A 13 -7.44 12.11 -15.65
N GLU A 14 -8.69 11.82 -16.04
CA GLU A 14 -9.27 10.49 -15.85
C GLU A 14 -8.43 9.42 -16.55
N LEU A 15 -8.01 9.69 -17.79
CA LEU A 15 -7.18 8.77 -18.57
C LEU A 15 -5.86 8.49 -17.87
N ILE A 16 -5.18 9.52 -17.36
CA ILE A 16 -3.93 9.38 -16.59
C ILE A 16 -4.16 8.54 -15.32
N VAL A 17 -5.24 8.78 -14.60
CA VAL A 17 -5.57 8.03 -13.37
C VAL A 17 -5.84 6.56 -13.70
N ARG A 18 -6.60 6.27 -14.77
CA ARG A 18 -6.85 4.90 -15.21
C ARG A 18 -5.58 4.19 -15.65
N ASP A 19 -4.73 4.87 -16.43
CA ASP A 19 -3.45 4.33 -16.89
C ASP A 19 -2.48 4.05 -15.73
N PHE A 20 -2.58 4.82 -14.64
CA PHE A 20 -1.88 4.57 -13.40
C PHE A 20 -2.46 3.37 -12.65
N LEU A 21 -3.79 3.30 -12.48
CA LEU A 21 -4.47 2.21 -11.79
C LEU A 21 -4.26 0.85 -12.48
N ASP A 22 -4.21 0.81 -13.82
CA ASP A 22 -3.94 -0.41 -14.60
C ASP A 22 -2.53 -0.98 -14.34
N LYS A 23 -1.60 -0.17 -13.84
CA LYS A 23 -0.24 -0.59 -13.49
C LYS A 23 -0.13 -1.04 -12.04
N ILE A 24 -1.21 -0.95 -11.26
CA ILE A 24 -1.24 -1.37 -9.85
C ILE A 24 -1.57 -2.85 -9.77
N ILE A 25 -0.71 -3.60 -9.08
CA ILE A 25 -0.96 -4.99 -8.74
C ILE A 25 -1.92 -5.01 -7.54
N VAL A 26 -3.10 -5.56 -7.73
CA VAL A 26 -4.05 -5.82 -6.64
C VAL A 26 -3.62 -7.10 -5.94
N VAL A 27 -3.23 -6.98 -4.67
CA VAL A 27 -2.88 -8.11 -3.81
C VAL A 27 -4.07 -8.42 -2.92
N ASP A 28 -4.52 -9.67 -2.95
CA ASP A 28 -5.59 -10.14 -2.07
C ASP A 28 -5.11 -10.23 -0.62
N LEU A 29 -5.99 -9.84 0.31
CA LEU A 29 -5.70 -9.94 1.74
C LEU A 29 -5.83 -11.40 2.21
N ASP A 30 -4.75 -12.15 2.08
CA ASP A 30 -4.66 -13.53 2.54
C ASP A 30 -4.46 -13.63 4.06
N ASN A 31 -4.47 -14.86 4.59
CA ASN A 31 -4.30 -15.07 6.03
C ASN A 31 -2.87 -14.71 6.52
N LYS A 32 -1.85 -14.83 5.67
CA LYS A 32 -0.46 -14.50 6.04
C LYS A 32 -0.29 -13.00 6.24
N ILE A 33 -0.85 -12.19 5.33
CA ILE A 33 -0.84 -10.72 5.44
C ILE A 33 -1.61 -10.29 6.70
N LYS A 34 -2.73 -10.93 7.03
CA LYS A 34 -3.47 -10.63 8.27
C LYS A 34 -2.63 -10.91 9.51
N ASP A 35 -1.99 -12.07 9.59
CA ASP A 35 -1.17 -12.44 10.74
C ASP A 35 0.05 -11.51 10.90
N LEU A 36 0.70 -11.15 9.80
CA LEU A 36 1.80 -10.18 9.80
C LEU A 36 1.33 -8.77 10.16
N ALA A 37 0.18 -8.33 9.67
CA ALA A 37 -0.39 -7.02 10.02
C ALA A 37 -0.72 -6.95 11.52
N ILE A 38 -1.24 -8.03 12.10
CA ILE A 38 -1.46 -8.14 13.55
C ILE A 38 -0.12 -8.04 14.30
N ALA A 39 0.91 -8.77 13.86
CA ALA A 39 2.23 -8.73 14.47
C ALA A 39 2.85 -7.32 14.40
N PHE A 40 2.79 -6.66 13.24
CA PHE A 40 3.31 -5.31 13.07
C PHE A 40 2.56 -4.27 13.90
N ARG A 41 1.24 -4.38 13.99
CA ARG A 41 0.45 -3.50 14.86
C ARG A 41 0.81 -3.66 16.33
N LYS A 42 1.08 -4.89 16.78
CA LYS A 42 1.50 -5.17 18.17
C LYS A 42 2.90 -4.64 18.47
N ASN A 43 3.85 -4.85 17.55
CA ASN A 43 5.27 -4.54 17.79
C ASN A 43 5.63 -3.07 17.51
N TYR A 44 4.97 -2.42 16.55
CA TYR A 44 5.33 -1.09 16.07
C TYR A 44 4.21 -0.03 16.25
N LYS A 45 3.07 -0.40 16.86
CA LYS A 45 1.90 0.49 17.10
C LYS A 45 1.36 1.17 15.83
N LEU A 46 1.55 0.55 14.67
CA LEU A 46 1.04 1.06 13.39
C LEU A 46 -0.49 1.10 13.37
N LYS A 47 -1.06 2.03 12.61
CA LYS A 47 -2.50 1.98 12.30
C LYS A 47 -2.78 0.75 11.43
N LEU A 48 -4.00 0.22 11.49
CA LEU A 48 -4.36 -0.99 10.75
C LEU A 48 -4.05 -0.90 9.25
N PRO A 49 -4.36 0.20 8.54
CA PRO A 49 -4.01 0.34 7.12
C PRO A 49 -2.49 0.24 6.88
N ASP A 50 -1.69 0.97 7.66
CA ASP A 50 -0.23 0.97 7.53
C ASP A 50 0.36 -0.41 7.82
N ALA A 51 -0.19 -1.14 8.79
CA ALA A 51 0.23 -2.49 9.12
C ALA A 51 -0.09 -3.50 8.01
N ILE A 52 -1.23 -3.36 7.32
CA ILE A 52 -1.59 -4.19 6.16
C ILE A 52 -0.64 -3.91 5.00
N VAL A 53 -0.31 -2.65 4.75
CA VAL A 53 0.64 -2.24 3.72
C VAL A 53 2.03 -2.84 4.00
N ALA A 54 2.53 -2.70 5.23
CA ALA A 54 3.80 -3.29 5.63
C ALA A 54 3.79 -4.83 5.54
N ALA A 55 2.69 -5.48 5.91
CA ALA A 55 2.54 -6.93 5.81
C ALA A 55 2.48 -7.43 4.36
N SER A 56 1.80 -6.68 3.48
CA SER A 56 1.75 -6.98 2.04
C SER A 56 3.14 -6.84 1.43
N PHE A 57 3.91 -5.83 1.84
CA PHE A 57 5.32 -5.66 1.46
C PHE A 57 6.21 -6.80 1.97
N TRP A 58 5.96 -7.29 3.18
CA TRP A 58 6.79 -8.34 3.77
C TRP A 58 6.57 -9.70 3.12
N THR A 59 5.35 -9.96 2.65
CA THR A 59 4.93 -11.24 2.05
C THR A 59 5.24 -11.33 0.56
N GLU A 60 5.06 -10.24 -0.16
CA GLU A 60 5.30 -10.16 -1.60
C GLU A 60 6.56 -9.33 -1.88
N VAL A 61 7.30 -9.64 -2.96
CA VAL A 61 8.41 -8.77 -3.43
C VAL A 61 7.82 -7.54 -4.13
N LEU A 62 6.92 -6.83 -3.45
CA LEU A 62 6.14 -5.72 -3.99
C LEU A 62 6.80 -4.42 -3.57
N LEU A 63 7.44 -3.70 -4.51
CA LEU A 63 8.07 -2.42 -4.23
C LEU A 63 6.98 -1.34 -3.96
N LEU A 64 6.91 -0.83 -2.73
CA LEU A 64 6.04 0.31 -2.40
C LEU A 64 6.78 1.63 -2.66
N ILE A 65 6.33 2.39 -3.66
CA ILE A 65 6.63 3.82 -3.75
C ILE A 65 5.57 4.56 -2.92
N ILE A 66 5.76 4.61 -1.59
CA ILE A 66 4.93 5.45 -0.73
C ILE A 66 5.50 6.85 -0.78
N THR A 67 4.73 7.79 -1.31
CA THR A 67 5.11 9.20 -1.42
C THR A 67 5.06 9.88 -0.06
N SER A 68 6.07 9.64 0.78
CA SER A 68 6.39 10.52 1.89
C SER A 68 7.86 10.34 2.21
N LYS A 69 8.57 11.47 2.32
CA LYS A 69 10.01 11.67 2.56
C LYS A 69 10.83 10.42 2.96
N PRO A 70 12.07 10.28 2.45
CA PRO A 70 12.98 9.19 2.79
C PRO A 70 13.54 9.40 4.21
N GLU A 71 12.70 9.24 5.22
CA GLU A 71 13.14 8.93 6.56
C GLU A 71 13.16 7.41 6.63
N SER A 72 14.39 6.89 6.71
CA SER A 72 14.75 5.48 6.76
C SER A 72 13.97 4.76 7.86
N ILE A 73 12.79 4.30 7.51
CA ILE A 73 12.07 3.28 8.24
C ILE A 73 12.80 1.98 7.90
N ASP A 74 13.73 1.60 8.77
CA ASP A 74 14.45 0.33 8.71
C ASP A 74 13.51 -0.82 9.11
N LEU A 75 12.50 -1.06 8.27
CA LEU A 75 11.62 -2.23 8.33
C LEU A 75 12.24 -3.42 7.58
N PHE A 76 13.50 -3.31 7.14
CA PHE A 76 14.15 -4.25 6.22
C PHE A 76 15.23 -5.12 6.85
N SER A 77 15.46 -4.97 8.16
CA SER A 77 16.27 -5.92 8.91
C SER A 77 15.58 -7.29 8.97
N ARG A 78 15.72 -8.06 7.89
CA ARG A 78 15.45 -9.50 7.89
C ARG A 78 16.50 -10.18 8.78
N PRO A 79 16.11 -11.08 9.69
CA PRO A 79 17.06 -12.00 10.28
C PRO A 79 17.66 -12.95 9.24
#